data_AF-A0A6A5C327-F1
#
_entry.id   AF-A0A6A5C327-F1
#
_cell.length_a   1.000
_cell.length_b   1.000
_cell.length_c   1.000
_cell.angle_alpha   90.00
_cell.angle_beta   90.00
_cell.angle_gamma   90.00
#
_symmetry.space_group_name_H-M   'P 1'
#
loop_
_entity.id
_entity.type
_entity.pdbx_description
1 polymer ?
#
loop_
_entity_poly.entity_id
_entity_poly.type
_entity_poly.pdbx_seq_one_letter_code
_entity_poly.pdbx_strand_id
1 'polypeptide(L)'
;MFGFQFGKEGIDEKLSQQEAPSVTVGRCGEVKQISVRSNFNPLALFSPKSMTNEQGKANVRFKLPDNLTKYRITADALKGQCKFGIHESSMVAQLPLAIRPSLPRFLNFGDRAEFSCVLQSQVPMNLEVNAVINFTNLKLLDSTKKGLKIKLPAMGRVELRFPMCTESAGIARFQIGVSIATSGINFADMNIHLSVVNKLQAKCFPWWPLKIFYLNLMFQNYESRKRSKELSIVVFLRLLQDNI
;
A
#
# COMPACT_ATOMS: atom_id res chain seq x y z
N MET A 1 17.55 -26.76 36.08
CA MET A 1 17.58 -25.88 34.88
C MET A 1 16.68 -26.54 33.84
N PHE A 2 15.43 -26.09 33.68
CA PHE A 2 14.50 -26.71 32.72
C PHE A 2 14.74 -26.08 31.35
N GLY A 3 15.31 -26.84 30.43
CA GLY A 3 15.50 -26.43 29.04
C GLY A 3 14.23 -26.70 28.22
N PHE A 4 13.64 -25.63 27.68
CA PHE A 4 12.57 -25.75 26.68
C PHE A 4 13.21 -25.88 25.30
N GLN A 5 13.06 -27.06 24.68
CA GLN A 5 13.57 -27.31 23.34
C GLN A 5 12.40 -27.34 22.36
N PHE A 6 12.34 -26.34 21.49
CA PHE A 6 11.37 -26.29 20.39
C PHE A 6 11.92 -27.07 19.19
N GLY A 7 11.40 -28.27 18.97
CA GLY A 7 11.67 -29.06 17.77
C GLY A 7 10.86 -28.53 16.59
N LYS A 8 11.52 -28.22 15.47
CA LYS A 8 10.87 -28.12 14.15
C LYS A 8 10.91 -29.52 13.53
N GLU A 9 9.89 -30.32 13.78
CA GLU A 9 9.72 -31.61 13.11
C GLU A 9 8.49 -31.59 12.22
N GLY A 10 8.64 -32.29 11.08
CA GLY A 10 7.89 -32.15 9.85
C GLY A 10 6.38 -32.36 9.98
N ILE A 11 5.66 -31.62 9.14
CA ILE A 11 4.24 -31.79 8.90
C ILE A 11 4.14 -32.60 7.61
N ASP A 12 4.12 -33.92 7.74
CA ASP A 12 3.57 -34.80 6.70
C ASP A 12 2.28 -35.44 7.21
N GLU A 13 1.26 -35.34 6.36
CA GLU A 13 0.12 -36.22 6.19
C GLU A 13 -0.67 -36.67 7.41
N LYS A 14 -1.81 -35.99 7.63
CA LYS A 14 -3.19 -36.55 7.51
C LYS A 14 -4.16 -35.72 8.36
N LEU A 15 -5.06 -35.00 7.71
CA LEU A 15 -6.50 -35.18 7.93
C LEU A 15 -7.27 -34.44 6.83
N SER A 16 -7.92 -35.24 6.01
CA SER A 16 -8.99 -34.87 5.10
C SER A 16 -10.29 -34.68 5.88
N GLN A 17 -11.20 -33.93 5.27
CA GLN A 17 -12.63 -33.76 5.56
C GLN A 17 -13.02 -32.63 6.50
N GLN A 18 -13.37 -31.48 5.89
CA GLN A 18 -14.67 -30.85 6.12
C GLN A 18 -15.10 -30.07 4.88
N GLU A 19 -16.38 -30.23 4.53
CA GLU A 19 -17.04 -29.90 3.27
C GLU A 19 -17.17 -28.39 3.00
N ALA A 20 -17.10 -28.03 1.72
CA ALA A 20 -17.43 -26.71 1.19
C ALA A 20 -18.87 -26.70 0.64
N PRO A 21 -19.61 -25.58 0.69
CA PRO A 21 -20.80 -25.43 -0.14
C PRO A 21 -20.41 -25.19 -1.60
N SER A 22 -21.13 -25.90 -2.47
CA SER A 22 -20.91 -26.08 -3.89
C SER A 22 -21.39 -24.89 -4.73
N VAL A 23 -20.60 -24.49 -5.71
CA VAL A 23 -21.09 -23.90 -6.96
C VAL A 23 -20.27 -24.49 -8.11
N THR A 24 -20.94 -25.27 -8.96
CA THR A 24 -20.34 -25.92 -10.14
C THR A 24 -20.57 -25.07 -11.37
N VAL A 25 -19.51 -24.56 -12.00
CA VAL A 25 -19.46 -24.28 -13.45
C VAL A 25 -18.02 -24.46 -13.99
N GLY A 26 -17.85 -25.39 -14.93
CA GLY A 26 -17.04 -25.25 -16.17
C GLY A 26 -15.54 -24.89 -16.13
N ARG A 27 -14.71 -25.93 -16.28
CA ARG A 27 -13.27 -26.06 -16.60
C ARG A 27 -12.64 -25.07 -17.62
N CYS A 28 -11.53 -24.41 -17.26
CA CYS A 28 -10.26 -24.26 -18.03
C CYS A 28 -9.25 -23.39 -17.26
N GLY A 29 -8.17 -24.00 -16.76
CA GLY A 29 -7.07 -23.33 -16.04
C GLY A 29 -7.45 -22.88 -14.64
N GLU A 30 -6.99 -23.59 -13.60
CA GLU A 30 -7.08 -23.09 -12.23
C GLU A 30 -6.25 -21.82 -12.10
N VAL A 31 -6.89 -20.67 -12.35
CA VAL A 31 -6.38 -19.37 -11.94
C VAL A 31 -6.44 -19.38 -10.41
N LYS A 32 -5.36 -19.82 -9.79
CA LYS A 32 -5.20 -19.79 -8.35
C LYS A 32 -5.29 -18.33 -7.91
N GLN A 33 -6.46 -17.96 -7.41
CA GLN A 33 -6.78 -16.59 -7.02
C GLN A 33 -5.82 -16.16 -5.91
N ILE A 34 -5.36 -14.91 -6.01
CA ILE A 34 -4.47 -14.33 -5.01
C ILE A 34 -5.29 -14.14 -3.73
N SER A 35 -4.89 -14.86 -2.68
CA SER A 35 -5.58 -14.82 -1.39
C SER A 35 -5.19 -13.55 -0.63
N VAL A 36 -6.17 -12.70 -0.35
CA VAL A 36 -5.98 -11.48 0.46
C VAL A 36 -6.01 -11.87 1.94
N ARG A 37 -5.03 -11.38 2.70
CA ARG A 37 -4.94 -11.59 4.15
C ARG A 37 -6.11 -10.93 4.86
N SER A 38 -6.68 -11.61 5.84
CA SER A 38 -7.91 -11.14 6.51
C SER A 38 -7.83 -11.17 8.04
N ASN A 39 -7.01 -12.05 8.63
CA ASN A 39 -6.92 -12.19 10.07
C ASN A 39 -5.75 -11.40 10.66
N PHE A 40 -6.04 -10.20 11.16
CA PHE A 40 -5.04 -9.28 11.75
C PHE A 40 -5.07 -9.22 13.28
N ASN A 41 -5.53 -10.27 13.98
CA ASN A 41 -5.58 -10.28 15.45
C ASN A 41 -4.16 -10.16 16.06
N PRO A 42 -3.88 -9.18 16.94
CA PRO A 42 -2.56 -9.02 17.57
C PRO A 42 -2.21 -10.16 18.54
N LEU A 43 -3.20 -10.85 19.11
CA LEU A 43 -3.00 -11.99 19.99
C LEU A 43 -3.22 -13.29 19.23
N ALA A 44 -2.15 -14.04 18.98
CA ALA A 44 -2.23 -15.30 18.25
C ALA A 44 -2.92 -16.40 19.08
N LEU A 45 -2.60 -16.49 20.38
CA LEU A 45 -3.13 -17.49 21.28
C LEU A 45 -3.00 -17.02 22.73
N PHE A 46 -4.03 -17.30 23.53
CA PHE A 46 -3.95 -17.30 24.99
C PHE A 46 -4.53 -18.61 25.53
N SER A 47 -3.70 -19.42 26.18
CA SER A 47 -4.11 -20.70 26.78
C SER A 47 -3.84 -20.64 28.29
N PRO A 48 -4.86 -20.37 29.13
CA PRO A 48 -4.68 -20.21 30.56
C PRO A 48 -4.35 -21.53 31.28
N LYS A 49 -4.74 -22.67 30.71
CA LYS A 49 -4.53 -23.99 31.30
C LYS A 49 -4.05 -24.98 30.26
N SER A 50 -2.78 -25.37 30.35
CA SER A 50 -2.16 -26.40 29.52
C SER A 50 -1.49 -27.42 30.44
N MET A 51 -1.89 -28.69 30.36
CA MET A 51 -1.29 -29.75 31.17
C MET A 51 0.02 -30.25 30.53
N THR A 52 1.06 -30.41 31.33
CA THR A 52 2.31 -31.05 30.91
C THR A 52 2.17 -32.57 30.94
N ASN A 53 2.83 -33.27 30.03
CA ASN A 53 2.94 -34.72 30.06
C ASN A 53 3.89 -35.20 31.19
N GLU A 54 4.04 -36.52 31.33
CA GLU A 54 4.92 -37.16 32.32
C GLU A 54 6.39 -36.72 32.21
N GLN A 55 6.83 -36.28 31.02
CA GLN A 55 8.16 -35.74 30.77
C GLN A 55 8.27 -34.22 31.02
N GLY A 56 7.20 -33.57 31.49
CA GLY A 56 7.15 -32.13 31.76
C GLY A 56 6.99 -31.25 30.52
N LYS A 57 6.62 -31.79 29.36
CA LYS A 57 6.42 -31.05 28.10
C LYS A 57 4.93 -30.77 27.88
N ALA A 58 4.60 -29.56 27.44
CA ALA A 58 3.26 -29.19 26.97
C ALA A 58 3.36 -28.77 25.50
N ASN A 59 2.52 -29.37 24.65
CA ASN A 59 2.45 -29.05 23.22
C ASN A 59 1.13 -28.32 22.96
N VAL A 60 1.20 -27.13 22.38
CA VAL A 60 0.01 -26.34 22.02
C VAL A 60 0.04 -26.05 20.52
N ARG A 61 -0.99 -26.49 19.81
CA ARG A 61 -1.16 -26.23 18.38
C ARG A 61 -2.15 -25.08 18.21
N PHE A 62 -1.76 -24.10 17.41
CA PHE A 62 -2.62 -22.97 17.08
C PHE A 62 -2.33 -22.51 15.65
N LYS A 63 -3.30 -21.84 15.04
CA LYS A 63 -3.13 -21.23 13.72
C LYS A 63 -2.60 -19.82 13.91
N LEU A 64 -1.49 -19.51 13.26
CA LEU A 64 -0.91 -18.17 13.30
C LEU A 64 -1.80 -17.19 12.52
N PRO A 65 -2.10 -16.00 13.05
CA PRO A 65 -2.74 -14.92 12.29
C PRO A 65 -1.87 -14.44 11.13
N ASP A 66 -2.48 -13.71 10.19
CA ASP A 66 -1.82 -13.22 8.96
C ASP A 66 -0.93 -11.98 9.19
N ASN A 67 -0.70 -11.62 10.45
CA ASN A 67 0.15 -10.52 10.87
C ASN A 67 1.63 -10.86 10.65
N LEU A 68 2.34 -9.96 9.96
CA LEU A 68 3.77 -10.09 9.69
C LEU A 68 4.57 -9.32 10.73
N THR A 69 4.60 -9.87 11.94
CA THR A 69 5.22 -9.24 13.11
C THR A 69 6.07 -10.23 13.88
N LYS A 70 6.88 -9.71 14.80
CA LYS A 70 7.54 -10.52 15.82
C LYS A 70 6.59 -10.71 17.00
N TYR A 71 6.23 -11.96 17.27
CA TYR A 71 5.45 -12.34 18.44
C TYR A 71 6.38 -12.62 19.61
N ARG A 72 5.95 -12.19 20.80
CA ARG A 72 6.53 -12.64 22.07
C ARG A 72 5.71 -13.81 22.59
N ILE A 73 6.39 -14.88 22.96
CA ILE A 73 5.83 -16.06 23.60
C ILE A 73 6.21 -15.97 25.08
N THR A 74 5.22 -15.86 25.95
CA THR A 74 5.40 -15.90 27.39
C THR A 74 4.76 -17.17 27.92
N ALA A 75 5.50 -17.94 28.70
CA ALA A 75 5.03 -19.16 29.33
C ALA A 75 5.28 -19.09 30.83
N ASP A 76 4.18 -19.13 31.59
CA ASP A 76 4.20 -19.17 33.04
C ASP A 76 3.83 -20.59 33.49
N ALA A 77 4.75 -21.26 34.17
CA ALA A 77 4.58 -22.62 34.66
C ALA A 77 4.41 -22.61 36.19
N LEU A 78 3.42 -23.33 36.69
CA LEU A 78 3.14 -23.51 38.11
C LEU A 78 3.14 -25.00 38.46
N LYS A 79 3.84 -25.38 39.54
CA LYS A 79 3.83 -26.75 40.07
C LYS A 79 3.56 -26.73 41.58
N GLY A 80 2.36 -27.16 41.97
CA GLY A 80 1.93 -27.14 43.37
C GLY A 80 1.83 -25.72 43.92
N GLN A 81 2.13 -25.54 45.21
CA GLN A 81 1.93 -24.27 45.89
C GLN A 81 3.12 -23.29 45.81
N CYS A 82 4.35 -23.78 45.58
CA CYS A 82 5.56 -22.95 45.77
C CYS A 82 6.54 -22.93 44.60
N LYS A 83 6.26 -23.61 43.48
CA LYS A 83 7.17 -23.65 42.33
C LYS A 83 6.55 -22.92 41.15
N PHE A 84 7.18 -21.84 40.73
CA PHE A 84 6.83 -21.09 39.53
C PHE A 84 8.07 -20.96 38.63
N GLY A 85 7.83 -20.79 37.33
CA GLY A 85 8.86 -20.49 36.35
C GLY A 85 8.27 -19.64 35.24
N ILE A 86 9.02 -18.63 34.82
CA ILE A 86 8.65 -17.74 33.71
C ILE A 86 9.67 -17.95 32.61
N HIS A 87 9.18 -18.06 31.38
CA HIS A 87 10.05 -18.11 30.21
C HIS A 87 9.50 -17.21 29.12
N GLU A 88 10.42 -16.47 28.48
CA GLU A 88 10.10 -15.62 27.35
C GLU A 88 10.91 -16.08 26.13
N SER A 89 10.22 -16.14 24.99
CA SER A 89 10.82 -16.43 23.69
C SER A 89 10.16 -15.57 22.61
N SER A 90 10.70 -15.62 21.40
CA SER A 90 10.14 -14.86 20.28
C SER A 90 10.04 -15.67 19.00
N MET A 91 8.99 -15.41 18.24
CA MET A 91 8.73 -16.03 16.95
C MET A 91 8.48 -14.94 15.91
N VAL A 92 9.14 -15.02 14.76
CA VAL A 92 8.98 -14.04 13.67
C VAL A 92 8.03 -14.62 12.62
N ALA A 93 6.93 -13.91 12.37
CA ALA A 93 6.03 -14.17 11.25
C ALA A 93 6.42 -13.24 10.10
N GLN A 94 6.90 -13.79 8.98
CA GLN A 94 7.32 -13.01 7.83
C GLN A 94 6.99 -13.73 6.53
N LEU A 95 6.76 -12.95 5.46
CA LEU A 95 6.63 -13.50 4.11
C LEU A 95 8.01 -13.78 3.53
N PRO A 96 8.18 -14.87 2.76
CA PRO A 96 9.45 -15.19 2.12
C PRO A 96 9.88 -14.15 1.08
N LEU A 97 8.93 -13.38 0.55
CA LEU A 97 9.14 -12.36 -0.46
C LEU A 97 8.48 -11.05 -0.04
N ALA A 98 9.21 -9.94 -0.19
CA ALA A 98 8.69 -8.59 0.04
C ALA A 98 8.97 -7.69 -1.17
N ILE A 99 8.03 -6.79 -1.45
CA ILE A 99 8.14 -5.76 -2.49
C ILE A 99 8.23 -4.40 -1.82
N ARG A 100 9.18 -3.57 -2.25
CA ARG A 100 9.29 -2.18 -1.82
C ARG A 100 9.19 -1.24 -3.02
N PRO A 101 8.09 -0.48 -3.16
CA PRO A 101 7.99 0.56 -4.18
C PRO A 101 8.91 1.72 -3.88
N SER A 102 9.53 2.23 -4.91
CA SER A 102 10.17 3.55 -4.92
C SER A 102 9.62 4.33 -6.11
N LEU A 103 8.31 4.58 -6.08
CA LEU A 103 7.60 5.33 -7.11
C LEU A 103 7.63 6.84 -6.81
N PRO A 104 7.59 7.70 -7.84
CA PRO A 104 7.33 9.13 -7.65
C PRO A 104 5.98 9.35 -6.97
N ARG A 105 5.87 10.41 -6.16
CA ARG A 105 4.60 10.74 -5.48
C ARG A 105 3.55 11.33 -6.43
N PHE A 106 4.02 12.11 -7.41
CA PHE A 106 3.19 12.81 -8.39
C PHE A 106 3.86 12.74 -9.76
N LEU A 107 3.04 12.83 -10.81
CA LEU A 107 3.50 12.92 -12.19
C LEU A 107 2.78 14.08 -12.86
N ASN A 108 3.43 14.79 -13.78
CA ASN A 108 2.71 15.68 -14.66
C ASN A 108 2.18 14.92 -15.87
N PHE A 109 1.14 15.48 -16.48
CA PHE A 109 0.71 15.05 -17.80
C PHE A 109 1.86 15.19 -18.83
N GLY A 110 2.15 14.10 -19.55
CA GLY A 110 3.22 14.02 -20.54
C GLY A 110 4.61 13.67 -19.98
N ASP A 111 4.76 13.54 -18.67
CA ASP A 111 6.05 13.14 -18.07
C ASP A 111 6.34 11.66 -18.33
N ARG A 112 7.63 11.38 -18.55
CA ARG A 112 8.19 10.02 -18.57
C ARG A 112 8.92 9.80 -17.25
N ALA A 113 8.57 8.74 -16.54
CA ALA A 113 9.17 8.41 -15.26
C ALA A 113 9.52 6.92 -15.19
N GLU A 114 10.58 6.61 -14.47
CA GLU A 114 10.96 5.24 -14.15
C GLU A 114 10.30 4.82 -12.83
N PHE A 115 9.48 3.78 -12.91
CA PHE A 115 8.83 3.19 -11.75
C PHE A 115 9.74 2.08 -11.23
N SER A 116 10.46 2.35 -10.14
CA SER A 116 11.34 1.39 -9.49
C SER A 116 10.61 0.61 -8.38
N CYS A 117 10.80 -0.70 -8.36
CA CYS A 117 10.34 -1.59 -7.30
C CYS A 117 11.48 -2.53 -6.89
N VAL A 118 11.78 -2.61 -5.60
CA VAL A 118 12.81 -3.52 -5.07
C VAL A 118 12.14 -4.79 -4.57
N LEU A 119 12.48 -5.92 -5.18
CA LEU A 119 12.17 -7.25 -4.67
C LEU A 119 13.22 -7.67 -3.66
N GLN A 120 12.78 -8.16 -2.51
CA GLN A 120 13.66 -8.63 -1.45
C GLN A 120 13.28 -10.06 -1.04
N SER A 121 14.25 -10.96 -1.07
CA SER A 121 14.12 -12.32 -0.51
C SER A 121 14.39 -12.28 0.99
N GLN A 122 13.59 -13.01 1.76
CA GLN A 122 13.79 -13.24 3.19
C GLN A 122 14.20 -14.68 3.50
N VAL A 123 14.54 -15.45 2.46
CA VAL A 123 14.88 -16.87 2.55
C VAL A 123 16.35 -17.07 2.17
N PRO A 124 17.10 -17.95 2.88
CA PRO A 124 18.48 -18.29 2.54
C PRO A 124 18.57 -19.26 1.34
N MET A 125 17.68 -19.13 0.36
CA MET A 125 17.66 -19.94 -0.86
C MET A 125 17.42 -19.04 -2.07
N ASN A 126 17.99 -19.44 -3.22
CA ASN A 126 17.73 -18.75 -4.48
C ASN A 126 16.30 -19.04 -4.94
N LEU A 127 15.58 -18.00 -5.37
CA LEU A 127 14.18 -18.10 -5.77
C LEU A 127 14.01 -17.69 -7.23
N GLU A 128 13.18 -18.42 -7.96
CA GLU A 128 12.67 -17.99 -9.26
C GLU A 128 11.32 -17.32 -9.07
N VAL A 129 11.22 -16.09 -9.56
CA VAL A 129 10.11 -15.18 -9.26
C VAL A 129 9.52 -14.67 -10.56
N ASN A 130 8.19 -14.71 -10.67
CA ASN A 130 7.44 -14.11 -11.77
C ASN A 130 6.82 -12.80 -11.27
N ALA A 131 7.13 -11.69 -11.92
CA ALA A 131 6.54 -10.39 -11.64
C ALA A 131 5.64 -9.97 -12.81
N VAL A 132 4.42 -9.52 -12.48
CA VAL A 132 3.44 -9.02 -13.44
C VAL A 132 2.97 -7.65 -12.99
N ILE A 133 2.83 -6.73 -13.93
CA ILE A 133 2.32 -5.38 -13.65
C ILE A 133 0.96 -5.16 -14.31
N ASN A 134 0.11 -4.43 -13.61
CA ASN A 134 -1.14 -3.89 -14.12
C ASN A 134 -1.16 -2.38 -13.86
N PHE A 135 -1.72 -1.62 -14.78
CA PHE A 135 -1.72 -0.16 -14.66
C PHE A 135 -2.93 0.45 -15.37
N THR A 136 -3.34 1.63 -14.91
CA THR A 136 -4.43 2.41 -15.49
C THR A 136 -3.96 3.84 -15.64
N ASN A 137 -4.29 4.47 -16.78
CA ASN A 137 -3.91 5.85 -17.10
C ASN A 137 -2.37 6.06 -17.18
N LEU A 138 -1.65 5.01 -17.55
CA LEU A 138 -0.21 4.97 -17.78
C LEU A 138 0.06 4.15 -19.04
N LYS A 139 1.13 4.49 -19.76
CA LYS A 139 1.61 3.76 -20.92
C LYS A 139 3.02 3.22 -20.63
N LEU A 140 3.18 1.91 -20.71
CA LEU A 140 4.48 1.26 -20.60
C LEU A 140 5.27 1.47 -21.90
N LEU A 141 6.49 2.00 -21.77
CA LEU A 141 7.37 2.27 -22.90
C LEU A 141 8.05 0.99 -23.43
N ASP A 142 8.20 -0.01 -22.58
CA ASP A 142 8.81 -1.30 -22.92
C ASP A 142 7.83 -2.44 -22.63
N SER A 143 7.15 -2.92 -23.67
CA SER A 143 6.14 -3.97 -23.57
C SER A 143 6.68 -5.30 -23.07
N THR A 144 7.99 -5.57 -23.21
CA THR A 144 8.61 -6.82 -22.73
C THR A 144 8.60 -6.92 -21.20
N LYS A 145 8.55 -5.77 -20.51
CA LYS A 145 8.57 -5.67 -19.05
C LYS A 145 7.19 -5.86 -18.40
N LYS A 146 6.14 -6.18 -19.16
CA LYS A 146 4.81 -6.45 -18.59
C LYS A 146 4.79 -7.71 -17.71
N GLY A 147 5.61 -8.70 -18.04
CA GLY A 147 5.79 -9.92 -17.27
C GLY A 147 7.27 -10.33 -17.27
N LEU A 148 7.88 -10.47 -16.11
CA LEU A 148 9.31 -10.74 -15.95
C LEU A 148 9.53 -12.01 -15.14
N LYS A 149 10.45 -12.86 -15.60
CA LYS A 149 11.00 -13.97 -14.83
C LYS A 149 12.36 -13.55 -14.29
N ILE A 150 12.50 -13.50 -12.97
CA ILE A 150 13.70 -13.01 -12.29
C ILE A 150 14.25 -14.10 -11.38
N LYS A 151 15.58 -14.27 -11.40
CA LYS A 151 16.29 -15.06 -10.41
C LYS A 151 16.70 -14.15 -9.26
N LEU A 152 16.15 -14.42 -8.08
CA LEU A 152 16.41 -13.65 -6.86
C LEU A 152 17.39 -14.44 -5.98
N PRO A 153 18.59 -13.89 -5.67
CA PRO A 153 19.55 -14.57 -4.82
C PRO A 153 19.06 -14.69 -3.37
N ALA A 154 19.57 -15.71 -2.66
CA ALA A 154 19.33 -15.93 -1.24
C ALA A 154 19.58 -14.66 -0.40
N MET A 155 18.60 -14.28 0.43
CA MET A 155 18.65 -13.07 1.26
C MET A 155 18.98 -11.76 0.50
N GLY A 156 18.86 -11.78 -0.83
CA GLY A 156 19.27 -10.70 -1.71
C GLY A 156 18.13 -9.78 -2.12
N ARG A 157 18.48 -8.80 -2.96
CA ARG A 157 17.56 -7.81 -3.52
C ARG A 157 17.80 -7.65 -5.01
N VAL A 158 16.72 -7.45 -5.75
CA VAL A 158 16.77 -7.11 -7.19
C VAL A 158 15.84 -5.93 -7.43
N GLU A 159 16.35 -4.92 -8.14
CA GLU A 159 15.55 -3.77 -8.55
C GLU A 159 14.90 -4.03 -9.91
N LEU A 160 13.60 -3.76 -10.00
CA LEU A 160 12.82 -3.80 -11.23
C LEU A 160 12.47 -2.38 -11.63
N ARG A 161 12.78 -2.03 -12.88
CA ARG A 161 12.55 -0.68 -13.43
C ARG A 161 11.60 -0.72 -14.60
N PHE A 162 10.46 -0.06 -14.45
CA PHE A 162 9.42 0.03 -15.47
C PHE A 162 9.34 1.46 -16.01
N PRO A 163 9.84 1.72 -17.23
CA PRO A 163 9.75 3.04 -17.85
C PRO A 163 8.31 3.29 -18.30
N MET A 164 7.66 4.29 -17.72
CA MET A 164 6.24 4.62 -17.94
C MET A 164 6.07 6.07 -18.39
N CYS A 165 5.00 6.32 -19.14
CA CYS A 165 4.54 7.65 -19.54
C CYS A 165 3.10 7.87 -19.06
N THR A 166 2.74 9.09 -18.67
CA THR A 166 1.34 9.43 -18.36
C THR A 166 0.52 9.62 -19.64
N GLU A 167 -0.73 9.16 -19.63
CA GLU A 167 -1.63 9.23 -20.80
C GLU A 167 -2.71 10.30 -20.65
N SER A 168 -3.26 10.51 -19.45
CA SER A 168 -4.26 11.54 -19.17
C SER A 168 -4.09 12.12 -17.77
N ALA A 169 -4.54 13.36 -17.57
CA ALA A 169 -4.60 13.98 -16.25
C ALA A 169 -5.69 13.29 -15.40
N GLY A 170 -5.41 13.05 -14.12
CA GLY A 170 -6.31 12.29 -13.22
C GLY A 170 -5.58 11.31 -12.32
N ILE A 171 -6.28 10.26 -11.87
CA ILE A 171 -5.69 9.23 -10.99
C ILE A 171 -5.07 8.13 -11.84
N ALA A 172 -3.76 7.95 -11.73
CA ALA A 172 -3.05 6.79 -12.25
C ALA A 172 -3.01 5.69 -11.20
N ARG A 173 -3.23 4.44 -11.62
CA ARG A 173 -3.12 3.26 -10.75
C ARG A 173 -1.98 2.41 -11.24
N PHE A 174 -1.11 2.00 -10.32
CA PHE A 174 -0.03 1.06 -10.59
C PHE A 174 -0.14 -0.11 -9.62
N GLN A 175 -0.24 -1.31 -10.18
CA GLN A 175 -0.33 -2.56 -9.46
C GLN A 175 0.80 -3.48 -9.90
N ILE A 176 1.45 -4.12 -8.94
CA ILE A 176 2.44 -5.16 -9.19
C ILE A 176 2.08 -6.37 -8.35
N GLY A 177 2.01 -7.53 -9.01
CA GLY A 177 1.81 -8.82 -8.39
C GLY A 177 3.01 -9.70 -8.66
N VAL A 178 3.47 -10.40 -7.63
CA VAL A 178 4.69 -11.21 -7.72
C VAL A 178 4.44 -12.56 -7.09
N SER A 179 4.83 -13.62 -7.81
CA SER A 179 4.68 -15.00 -7.37
C SER A 179 5.99 -15.79 -7.46
N ILE A 180 6.19 -16.71 -6.53
CA ILE A 180 7.32 -17.64 -6.57
C ILE A 180 6.95 -18.81 -7.49
N ALA A 181 7.77 -19.09 -8.50
CA ALA A 181 7.49 -20.14 -9.49
C ALA A 181 7.47 -21.55 -8.87
N THR A 182 8.35 -21.81 -7.90
CA THR A 182 8.54 -23.13 -7.27
C THR A 182 7.52 -23.45 -6.18
N SER A 183 6.96 -22.42 -5.53
CA SER A 183 6.00 -22.57 -4.43
C SER A 183 4.79 -21.71 -4.74
N GLY A 184 3.79 -22.28 -5.43
CA GLY A 184 2.60 -21.59 -5.95
C GLY A 184 1.65 -21.04 -4.88
N ILE A 185 2.14 -20.56 -3.74
CA ILE A 185 1.38 -20.04 -2.59
C ILE A 185 1.94 -18.70 -2.09
N ASN A 186 3.12 -18.25 -2.54
CA ASN A 186 3.71 -17.00 -2.06
C ASN A 186 3.44 -15.86 -3.03
N PHE A 187 2.54 -14.96 -2.63
CA PHE A 187 2.17 -13.76 -3.38
C PHE A 187 2.56 -12.51 -2.59
N ALA A 188 3.17 -11.56 -3.28
CA ALA A 188 3.32 -10.20 -2.79
C ALA A 188 2.65 -9.27 -3.80
N ASP A 189 1.65 -8.54 -3.32
CA ASP A 189 0.89 -7.61 -4.14
C ASP A 189 1.02 -6.20 -3.59
N MET A 190 1.01 -5.24 -4.50
CA MET A 190 1.05 -3.83 -4.18
C MET A 190 0.16 -3.06 -5.13
N ASN A 191 -0.65 -2.17 -4.58
CA ASN A 191 -1.50 -1.25 -5.33
C ASN A 191 -1.20 0.18 -4.87
N ILE A 192 -0.87 1.06 -5.81
CA ILE A 192 -0.57 2.47 -5.53
C ILE A 192 -1.41 3.36 -6.44
N HIS A 193 -1.96 4.40 -5.83
CA HIS A 193 -2.64 5.49 -6.52
C HIS A 193 -1.68 6.68 -6.63
N LEU A 194 -1.46 7.15 -7.85
CA LEU A 194 -0.71 8.37 -8.14
C LEU A 194 -1.65 9.43 -8.69
N SER A 195 -1.44 10.68 -8.28
CA SER A 195 -2.14 11.81 -8.89
C SER A 195 -1.31 12.36 -10.04
N VAL A 196 -1.92 12.39 -11.23
CA VAL A 196 -1.39 13.02 -12.42
C VAL A 196 -1.95 14.42 -12.52
N VAL A 197 -1.10 15.42 -12.33
CA VAL A 197 -1.50 16.83 -12.32
C VAL A 197 -1.34 17.44 -13.71
N ASN A 198 -2.27 18.33 -14.07
CA ASN A 198 -2.13 19.16 -15.24
C ASN A 198 -1.37 20.44 -14.87
N LYS A 199 -0.36 20.81 -15.68
CA LYS A 199 0.50 21.97 -15.46
C LYS A 199 -0.28 23.30 -15.48
N LEU A 200 -1.51 23.30 -16.02
CA LEU A 200 -2.35 24.49 -16.19
C LEU A 200 -3.27 24.83 -15.00
N GLN A 201 -3.46 23.93 -14.03
CA GLN A 201 -4.39 24.19 -12.91
C GLN A 201 -3.74 24.73 -11.62
N ALA A 202 -2.41 24.83 -11.56
CA ALA A 202 -1.70 25.36 -10.39
C ALA A 202 -1.62 26.90 -10.34
N LYS A 203 -2.26 27.64 -11.26
CA LYS A 203 -2.15 29.12 -11.37
C LYS A 203 -3.39 29.93 -11.00
N CYS A 204 -4.47 29.32 -10.52
CA CYS A 204 -5.67 30.07 -10.09
C CYS A 204 -6.04 29.72 -8.65
N PHE A 205 -5.15 30.08 -7.72
CA PHE A 205 -5.55 30.33 -6.34
C PHE A 205 -5.56 31.86 -6.18
N PRO A 206 -6.72 32.51 -6.02
CA PRO A 206 -6.78 33.96 -5.92
C PRO A 206 -6.22 34.38 -4.57
N TRP A 207 -4.93 34.70 -4.53
CA TRP A 207 -4.35 35.52 -3.48
C TRP A 207 -4.81 36.95 -3.75
N TRP A 208 -5.86 37.41 -3.06
CA TRP A 208 -5.90 38.81 -2.67
C TRP A 208 -4.77 39.02 -1.66
N PRO A 209 -3.93 40.04 -1.91
CA PRO A 209 -4.05 41.21 -1.05
C PRO A 209 -3.90 42.53 -1.81
N LEU A 210 -4.61 43.54 -1.30
CA LEU A 210 -4.30 44.97 -1.32
C LEU A 210 -3.21 45.46 -2.28
N LYS A 211 -3.62 46.16 -3.34
CA LYS A 211 -2.95 47.34 -3.92
C LYS A 211 -4.06 48.29 -4.37
N ILE A 212 -4.48 49.25 -3.54
CA ILE A 212 -3.91 50.60 -3.45
C ILE A 212 -3.59 51.16 -4.85
N PHE A 213 -4.55 51.93 -5.34
CA PHE A 213 -4.39 53.27 -5.92
C PHE A 213 -3.29 53.44 -6.98
N TYR A 214 -3.68 53.44 -8.26
CA TYR A 214 -3.20 54.40 -9.27
C TYR A 214 -4.21 54.43 -10.42
N LEU A 215 -5.35 55.11 -10.21
CA LEU A 215 -6.11 55.65 -11.32
C LEU A 215 -5.56 57.07 -11.53
N ASN A 216 -4.68 57.17 -12.51
CA ASN A 216 -4.07 58.44 -12.90
C ASN A 216 -5.18 59.32 -13.51
N LEU A 217 -5.68 60.25 -12.70
CA LEU A 217 -6.59 61.30 -13.12
C LEU A 217 -5.78 62.25 -14.02
N MET A 218 -5.97 62.12 -15.34
CA MET A 218 -5.54 63.14 -16.28
C MET A 218 -6.40 64.40 -16.04
N PHE A 219 -5.90 65.30 -15.22
CA PHE A 219 -6.34 66.69 -15.18
C PHE A 219 -5.83 67.37 -16.45
N GLN A 220 -6.71 67.51 -17.44
CA GLN A 220 -6.50 68.46 -18.54
C GLN A 220 -7.42 69.65 -18.29
N ASN A 221 -6.82 70.74 -17.82
CA ASN A 221 -7.45 72.05 -17.68
C ASN A 221 -8.06 72.49 -19.02
N TYR A 222 -9.33 72.89 -19.01
CA TYR A 222 -9.82 73.88 -19.98
C TYR A 222 -10.90 74.78 -19.36
N GLU A 223 -10.50 76.04 -19.20
CA GLU A 223 -11.23 77.31 -19.19
C GLU A 223 -12.57 77.49 -18.45
N SER A 224 -12.44 78.22 -17.34
CA SER A 224 -13.35 79.24 -16.79
C SER A 224 -14.51 79.72 -17.69
N ARG A 225 -15.75 79.46 -17.25
CA ARG A 225 -16.87 80.41 -17.35
C ARG A 225 -17.98 80.11 -16.33
N LYS A 226 -18.09 81.02 -15.36
CA LYS A 226 -19.29 81.46 -14.59
C LYS A 226 -20.25 80.41 -13.98
N ARG A 227 -20.33 80.52 -12.65
CA ARG A 227 -21.54 80.48 -11.78
C ARG A 227 -22.15 79.10 -11.48
N SER A 228 -22.35 78.92 -10.18
CA SER A 228 -23.27 78.03 -9.49
C SER A 228 -22.62 76.85 -8.76
N LYS A 229 -23.02 76.76 -7.50
CA LYS A 229 -22.61 75.84 -6.47
C LYS A 229 -23.38 74.52 -6.63
N GLU A 230 -22.86 73.47 -6.00
CA GLU A 230 -23.39 72.09 -5.83
C GLU A 230 -22.93 71.05 -6.88
N LEU A 231 -22.05 70.16 -6.42
CA LEU A 231 -21.65 68.92 -7.08
C LEU A 231 -22.53 67.79 -6.52
N SER A 232 -23.51 67.34 -7.29
CA SER A 232 -24.27 66.11 -7.03
C SER A 232 -23.69 64.97 -7.88
N ILE A 233 -23.11 63.96 -7.23
CA ILE A 233 -22.66 62.73 -7.90
C ILE A 233 -23.83 61.73 -7.85
N VAL A 234 -24.43 61.45 -9.00
CA VAL A 234 -25.47 60.42 -9.16
C VAL A 234 -24.81 59.13 -9.60
N VAL A 235 -24.86 58.09 -8.77
CA VAL A 235 -24.39 56.74 -9.10
C VAL A 235 -25.61 55.87 -9.41
N PHE A 236 -25.73 55.42 -10.66
CA PHE A 236 -26.76 54.48 -11.09
C PHE A 236 -26.33 53.03 -10.81
N LEU A 237 -27.04 52.35 -9.91
CA LEU A 237 -26.92 50.89 -9.69
C LEU A 237 -28.13 50.21 -10.35
N ARG A 238 -27.90 49.48 -11.45
CA ARG A 238 -28.92 48.65 -12.09
C ARG A 238 -28.70 47.19 -11.70
N LEU A 239 -29.55 46.68 -10.80
CA LEU A 239 -29.69 45.25 -10.51
C LEU A 239 -30.44 44.59 -11.67
N LEU A 240 -29.80 43.64 -12.35
CA LEU A 240 -30.48 42.70 -13.23
C LEU A 240 -30.91 41.51 -12.39
N GLN A 241 -32.20 41.48 -12.04
CA GLN A 241 -32.93 40.27 -11.70
C GLN A 241 -33.68 39.86 -12.95
N ASP A 242 -33.47 38.63 -13.42
CA ASP A 242 -34.45 37.91 -14.22
C ASP A 242 -34.75 36.58 -13.51
N ASN A 243 -36.03 36.44 -13.16
CA ASN A 243 -36.71 35.19 -12.80
C ASN A 243 -37.06 34.39 -14.07
N ILE A 244 -37.46 33.13 -13.85
CA ILE A 244 -38.12 32.21 -14.79
C ILE A 244 -39.11 32.90 -15.73
#